data_AF-A0A1G6S833-F1
#
_entry.id   AF-A0A1G6S833-F1
#
_cell.length_a   1.000
_cell.length_b   1.000
_cell.length_c   1.000
_cell.angle_alpha   90.00
_cell.angle_beta   90.00
_cell.angle_gamma   90.00
#
_symmetry.space_group_name_H-M   'P 1'
#
loop_
_entity.id
_entity.type
_entity.pdbx_description
1 polymer ?
#
loop_
_entity_poly.entity_id
_entity_poly.type
_entity_poly.pdbx_seq_one_letter_code
_entity_poly.pdbx_strand_id
1 'polypeptide(L)' 'MKNIDRALIMLAIIILIINYPINRWFFSSPPESTGTFISLMFICIVLLRLIDRDKNA' A
#
# COMPACT_ATOMS: atom_id res chain seq x y z
N MET A 1 -16.70 5.81 2.80
CA MET A 1 -15.54 5.04 2.27
C MET A 1 -16.07 3.68 1.83
N LYS A 2 -16.06 3.38 0.53
CA LYS A 2 -16.66 2.16 -0.01
C LYS A 2 -15.79 0.96 0.42
N ASN A 3 -16.37 -0.23 0.55
CA ASN A 3 -15.65 -1.43 1.05
C ASN A 3 -14.37 -1.73 0.27
N ILE A 4 -14.35 -1.38 -1.03
CA ILE A 4 -13.20 -1.56 -1.93
C ILE A 4 -12.01 -0.66 -1.55
N ASP A 5 -12.26 0.58 -1.13
CA ASP A 5 -11.18 1.52 -0.77
C ASP A 5 -10.48 1.07 0.52
N ARG A 6 -11.26 0.54 1.47
CA ARG A 6 -10.72 -0.09 2.70
C ARG A 6 -9.88 -1.33 2.40
N ALA A 7 -10.33 -2.17 1.47
CA ALA A 7 -9.59 -3.35 1.04
C ALA A 7 -8.27 -2.98 0.35
N LEU A 8 -8.26 -1.95 -0.51
CA LEU A 8 -7.05 -1.44 -1.17
C LEU A 8 -6.03 -0.89 -0.16
N ILE A 9 -6.49 -0.15 0.86
CA ILE A 9 -5.62 0.35 1.95
C ILE A 9 -5.02 -0.81 2.73
N MET A 10 -5.85 -1.78 3.14
CA MET A 10 -5.38 -2.98 3.85
C MET A 10 -4.33 -3.73 3.04
N LEU A 11 -4.56 -3.91 1.74
CA LEU A 11 -3.61 -4.58 0.86
C LEU A 11 -2.27 -3.83 0.77
N ALA A 12 -2.32 -2.50 0.62
CA ALA A 12 -1.13 -1.65 0.59
C ALA A 12 -0.30 -1.78 1.87
N ILE A 13 -0.96 -1.76 3.03
CA ILE A 13 -0.31 -1.93 4.34
C ILE A 13 0.33 -3.31 4.47
N ILE A 14 -0.37 -4.38 4.05
CA ILE A 14 0.16 -5.75 4.09
C ILE A 14 1.43 -5.85 3.23
N ILE A 15 1.41 -5.32 2.01
CA ILE A 15 2.58 -5.34 1.11
C ILE A 15 3.75 -4.59 1.73
N LEU A 16 3.50 -3.44 2.37
CA LEU A 16 4.52 -2.64 3.04
C LEU A 16 5.14 -3.39 4.24
N ILE A 17 4.31 -4.07 5.04
CA ILE A 17 4.74 -4.92 6.15
C ILE A 17 5.54 -6.14 5.65
N ILE A 18 5.13 -6.76 4.56
CA ILE A 18 5.88 -7.88 4.00
C ILE A 18 7.25 -7.40 3.49
N ASN A 19 7.29 -6.28 2.77
CA ASN A 19 8.51 -5.84 2.11
C ASN A 19 9.55 -5.23 3.05
N TYR A 20 9.13 -4.54 4.12
CA TYR A 20 10.06 -3.90 5.08
C TYR A 20 10.34 -4.76 6.31
N PRO A 21 9.42 -4.90 7.29
CA PRO A 21 9.73 -5.60 8.53
C PRO A 21 9.87 -7.12 8.35
N ILE A 22 9.01 -7.78 7.56
CA ILE A 22 9.11 -9.24 7.40
C ILE A 22 10.36 -9.62 6.62
N ASN A 23 10.63 -8.97 5.48
CA ASN A 23 11.82 -9.28 4.69
C ASN A 23 13.11 -9.05 5.48
N ARG A 24 13.17 -7.97 6.27
CA ARG A 24 14.32 -7.64 7.11
C ARG A 24 14.48 -8.57 8.32
N TRP A 25 13.39 -8.94 9.00
CA TRP A 25 13.45 -9.75 10.23
C TRP A 25 13.57 -11.25 9.97
N PHE A 26 12.86 -11.79 8.98
CA PHE A 26 12.86 -13.22 8.70
C PHE A 26 13.92 -13.64 7.70
N PHE A 27 14.14 -12.85 6.65
CA PHE A 27 15.00 -13.24 5.54
C PHE A 27 16.36 -12.53 5.57
N SER A 28 16.55 -11.55 6.47
CA SER A 28 17.73 -10.66 6.51
C SER A 28 18.04 -9.99 5.17
N SER A 29 17.05 -9.94 4.28
CA SER A 29 17.16 -9.38 2.95
C SER A 29 16.85 -7.90 3.00
N PRO A 30 17.57 -7.07 2.20
CA PRO A 30 17.18 -5.68 2.03
C PRO A 30 15.78 -5.61 1.40
N PRO A 31 15.04 -4.50 1.61
CA PRO A 31 13.74 -4.31 0.97
C PRO A 31 13.90 -4.36 -0.55
N GLU A 32 13.02 -5.10 -1.22
CA GLU A 32 13.02 -5.18 -2.68
C GLU A 32 12.46 -3.87 -3.26
N SER A 33 13.10 -3.37 -4.31
CA SER A 33 12.67 -2.17 -5.04
C SER A 33 11.28 -2.38 -5.66
N THR A 34 11.01 -3.58 -6.17
CA THR A 34 9.71 -3.99 -6.72
C THR A 34 8.59 -3.92 -5.68
N GLY A 35 8.80 -4.48 -4.49
CA GLY A 35 7.80 -4.43 -3.41
C GLY A 35 7.52 -3.00 -2.93
N THR A 36 8.56 -2.16 -2.92
CA THR A 36 8.44 -0.74 -2.57
C THR A 36 7.63 0.03 -3.62
N PHE A 37 7.92 -0.22 -4.91
CA PHE A 37 7.21 0.39 -6.02
C PHE A 37 5.72 0.02 -6.02
N ILE A 38 5.40 -1.27 -5.85
CA ILE A 38 4.01 -1.76 -5.79
C ILE A 38 3.27 -1.13 -4.61
N SER A 39 3.90 -1.06 -3.42
CA SER A 39 3.32 -0.43 -2.25
C SER A 39 3.01 1.06 -2.48
N LEU A 40 3.94 1.80 -3.09
CA LEU A 40 3.74 3.22 -3.43
C LEU A 40 2.63 3.41 -4.46
N MET A 41 2.55 2.54 -5.46
CA MET A 41 1.48 2.57 -6.46
C MET A 41 0.11 2.39 -5.81
N PHE A 42 -0.04 1.44 -4.89
CA PHE A 42 -1.29 1.27 -4.15
C PHE A 42 -1.65 2.47 -3.28
N ILE A 43 -0.66 3.08 -2.61
CA ILE A 43 -0.87 4.32 -1.83
C ILE A 43 -1.36 5.46 -2.74
N CYS A 44 -0.75 5.65 -3.91
CA CYS A 44 -1.18 6.66 -4.88
C CYS A 44 -2.61 6.40 -5.38
N ILE A 45 -2.97 5.16 -5.69
CA ILE A 45 -4.34 4.81 -6.12
C ILE A 45 -5.36 5.13 -5.03
N VAL A 46 -5.04 4.81 -3.77
CA VAL A 46 -5.89 5.14 -2.62
C VAL A 46 -6.04 6.65 -2.47
N LEU A 47 -4.94 7.41 -2.55
CA LEU A 47 -4.94 8.87 -2.44
C LEU A 47 -5.81 9.51 -3.52
N LEU A 48 -5.64 9.09 -4.79
CA LEU A 48 -6.46 9.59 -5.91
C LEU A 48 -7.94 9.34 -5.66
N ARG A 49 -8.32 8.13 -5.21
CA ARG A 49 -9.71 7.82 -4.88
C ARG A 49 -10.24 8.63 -3.69
N LEU A 50 -9.39 8.96 -2.73
CA LEU A 50 -9.79 9.77 -1.58
C LEU A 50 -10.06 11.21 -2.01
N ILE A 51 -9.19 11.78 -2.87
CA ILE A 51 -9.33 13.12 -3.44
C ILE A 51 -10.56 13.20 -4.35
N ASP A 52 -10.78 12.22 -5.23
CA ASP A 52 -11.98 12.18 -6.09
C ASP A 52 -13.27 12.09 -5.29
N ARG A 53 -13.24 11.42 -4.12
CA ARG A 53 -14.41 11.36 -3.24
C ARG A 53 -14.66 12.69 -2.54
N ASP A 54 -13.59 13.38 -2.11
CA ASP A 54 -13.68 14.70 -1.47
C ASP A 54 -14.18 15.76 -2.45
N LYS A 55 -13.68 15.74 -3.69
CA LYS A 55 -14.10 16.67 -4.76
C LYS A 55 -15.55 16.48 -5.21
N ASN A 56 -16.12 15.29 -5.03
CA ASN A 56 -17.50 14.96 -5.41
C ASN A 56 -18.47 14.93 -4.20
N ALA A 57 -18.04 15.35 -3.01
CA ALA A 57 -18.86 15.50 -1.80
C ALA A 57 -19.35 16.94 -1.63
#